data_AF-A0A9E1XYQ1-F1
#
_entry.id   AF-A0A9E1XYQ1-F1
#
_cell.length_a   1.000
_cell.length_b   1.000
_cell.length_c   1.000
_cell.angle_alpha   90.00
_cell.angle_beta   90.00
_cell.angle_gamma   90.00
#
_symmetry.space_group_name_H-M   'P 1'
#
loop_
_entity.id
_entity.type
_entity.pdbx_description
1 polymer ?
#
loop_
_entity_poly.entity_id
_entity_poly.type
_entity_poly.pdbx_seq_one_letter_code
_entity_poly.pdbx_strand_id
1 'polypeptide(L)'
;MGASTMLQKRKDIIEKIARYKWDNDVAIEDPEREETVILWAVAIAKKYSLDEDAIKEKIKTMIAESVAVQKKLFDLWKKEGITTFGDNNDIKTLREELDTITESLIIDH
;
A
#
# COMPACT_ATOMS: atom_id res chain seq x y z
N MET A 1 -0.14 -17.48 -14.80
CA MET A 1 0.94 -16.47 -14.82
C MET A 1 0.63 -15.26 -13.89
N GLY A 2 -0.13 -15.43 -12.80
CA GLY A 2 -0.87 -14.31 -12.19
C GLY A 2 -0.27 -13.62 -10.96
N ALA A 3 0.37 -14.35 -10.03
CA ALA A 3 0.72 -13.79 -8.72
C ALA A 3 2.00 -12.91 -8.71
N SER A 4 3.03 -13.27 -9.47
CA SER A 4 4.31 -12.53 -9.49
C SER A 4 4.19 -11.12 -10.10
N THR A 5 3.21 -10.89 -10.98
CA THR A 5 2.99 -9.58 -11.60
C THR A 5 2.19 -8.64 -10.70
N MET A 6 1.24 -9.14 -9.91
CA MET A 6 0.44 -8.31 -9.00
C MET A 6 1.26 -7.80 -7.80
N LEU A 7 2.11 -8.65 -7.21
CA LEU A 7 3.01 -8.23 -6.15
C LEU A 7 4.03 -7.19 -6.62
N GLN A 8 4.51 -7.29 -7.87
CA GLN A 8 5.39 -6.28 -8.44
C GLN A 8 4.66 -4.96 -8.66
N LYS A 9 3.47 -4.98 -9.27
CA LYS A 9 2.63 -3.77 -9.41
C LYS A 9 2.34 -3.09 -8.08
N ARG A 10 2.07 -3.88 -7.04
CA ARG A 10 1.88 -3.37 -5.68
C ARG A 10 3.10 -2.61 -5.18
N LYS A 11 4.32 -3.15 -5.36
CA LYS A 11 5.56 -2.48 -4.99
C LYS A 11 5.76 -1.18 -5.76
N ASP A 12 5.50 -1.19 -7.06
CA ASP A 12 5.63 0.01 -7.91
C ASP A 12 4.67 1.13 -7.45
N ILE A 13 3.43 0.79 -7.07
CA ILE A 13 2.48 1.76 -6.51
C ILE A 13 2.95 2.28 -5.14
N ILE A 14 3.45 1.41 -4.26
CA ILE A 14 4.01 1.83 -2.96
C ILE A 14 5.15 2.82 -3.14
N GLU A 15 6.03 2.59 -4.13
CA GLU A 15 7.11 3.52 -4.45
C GLU A 15 6.56 4.88 -4.94
N LYS A 16 5.57 4.89 -5.83
CA LYS A 16 4.92 6.14 -6.27
C LYS A 16 4.27 6.90 -5.11
N ILE A 17 3.61 6.19 -4.18
CA ILE A 17 3.05 6.80 -2.96
C ILE A 17 4.17 7.38 -2.10
N ALA A 18 5.28 6.65 -1.94
CA ALA A 18 6.44 7.15 -1.19
C ALA A 18 6.97 8.46 -1.81
N ARG A 19 7.12 8.52 -3.13
CA ARG A 19 7.61 9.71 -3.84
C ARG A 19 6.65 10.89 -3.67
N TYR A 20 5.34 10.66 -3.81
CA TYR A 20 4.33 11.68 -3.53
C TYR A 20 4.45 12.20 -2.10
N LYS A 21 4.57 11.30 -1.11
CA LYS A 21 4.69 11.68 0.31
C LYS A 21 5.98 12.45 0.59
N TRP A 22 7.08 12.07 -0.06
CA TRP A 22 8.35 12.78 0.01
C TRP A 22 8.21 14.20 -0.53
N ASP A 23 7.63 14.35 -1.72
CA ASP A 23 7.46 15.66 -2.39
C ASP A 23 6.51 16.60 -1.64
N ASN A 24 5.53 16.06 -0.92
CA ASN A 24 4.50 16.83 -0.21
C ASN A 24 4.71 16.88 1.31
N ASP A 25 5.84 16.40 1.83
CA ASP A 25 6.15 16.30 3.27
C ASP A 25 5.03 15.61 4.09
N VAL A 26 4.45 14.55 3.53
CA VAL A 26 3.36 13.77 4.14
C VAL A 26 3.94 12.58 4.90
N ALA A 27 3.37 12.30 6.08
CA ALA A 27 3.78 11.15 6.90
C ALA A 27 3.60 9.80 6.18
N ILE A 28 4.57 8.88 6.40
CA ILE A 28 4.52 7.50 5.87
C ILE A 28 3.37 6.71 6.50
N GLU A 29 3.20 6.83 7.82
CA GLU A 29 2.15 6.16 8.58
C GLU A 29 0.87 7.01 8.55
N ASP A 30 -0.26 6.38 8.29
CA ASP A 30 -1.58 7.03 8.21
C ASP A 30 -2.60 6.13 8.93
N PRO A 31 -2.67 6.23 10.28
CA PRO A 31 -3.45 5.29 11.09
C PRO A 31 -4.93 5.22 10.69
N GLU A 32 -5.53 6.37 10.35
CA GLU A 32 -6.93 6.44 9.89
C GLU A 32 -7.12 5.68 8.58
N ARG A 33 -6.18 5.83 7.64
CA ARG A 33 -6.23 5.09 6.38
C ARG A 33 -5.99 3.60 6.59
N GLU A 34 -5.03 3.22 7.42
CA GLU A 34 -4.71 1.82 7.72
C GLU A 34 -5.91 1.09 8.33
N GLU A 35 -6.61 1.72 9.28
CA GLU A 35 -7.85 1.20 9.85
C GLU A 35 -8.95 1.07 8.78
N THR A 36 -9.11 2.07 7.92
CA THR A 36 -10.06 2.03 6.80
C THR A 36 -9.80 0.83 5.86
N VAL A 37 -8.54 0.57 5.51
CA VAL A 37 -8.15 -0.56 4.64
C VAL A 37 -8.45 -1.90 5.32
N ILE A 38 -8.18 -2.01 6.61
CA ILE A 38 -8.48 -3.23 7.39
C ILE A 38 -9.99 -3.48 7.44
N LEU A 39 -10.79 -2.46 7.77
CA LEU A 39 -12.25 -2.58 7.83
C LEU A 39 -12.86 -2.96 6.47
N TRP A 40 -12.36 -2.36 5.40
CA TRP A 40 -12.77 -2.68 4.04
C TRP A 40 -12.41 -4.13 3.65
N ALA A 41 -11.20 -4.59 3.96
CA ALA A 41 -10.78 -5.96 3.69
C ALA A 41 -11.59 -7.00 4.48
N VAL A 42 -11.94 -6.71 5.74
CA VAL A 42 -12.85 -7.55 6.54
C VAL A 42 -14.25 -7.60 5.91
N ALA A 43 -14.75 -6.48 5.37
CA ALA A 43 -16.02 -6.46 4.65
C ALA A 43 -15.99 -7.32 3.37
N ILE A 44 -14.86 -7.32 2.65
CA ILE A 44 -14.63 -8.23 1.51
C ILE A 44 -14.61 -9.68 2.00
N ALA A 45 -13.88 -9.99 3.07
CA ALA A 45 -13.82 -11.34 3.62
C ALA A 45 -15.23 -11.88 3.93
N LYS A 46 -16.07 -11.08 4.59
CA LYS A 46 -17.49 -11.40 4.82
C LYS A 46 -18.25 -11.67 3.54
N LYS A 47 -18.11 -10.80 2.54
CA LYS A 47 -18.79 -10.93 1.23
C LYS A 47 -18.44 -12.25 0.53
N TYR A 48 -17.21 -12.71 0.66
CA TYR A 48 -16.71 -13.94 0.04
C TYR A 48 -16.70 -15.15 0.98
N SER A 49 -17.27 -15.04 2.19
CA SER A 49 -17.26 -16.11 3.21
C SER A 49 -15.86 -16.62 3.56
N LEU A 50 -14.87 -15.71 3.55
CA LEU A 50 -13.49 -15.97 3.97
C LEU A 50 -13.33 -15.73 5.48
N ASP A 51 -12.27 -16.28 6.06
CA ASP A 51 -11.92 -16.07 7.47
C ASP A 51 -11.49 -14.60 7.71
N GLU A 52 -12.31 -13.87 8.45
CA GLU A 52 -12.12 -12.45 8.74
C GLU A 52 -10.83 -12.18 9.51
N ASP A 53 -10.49 -13.03 10.48
CA ASP A 53 -9.31 -12.86 11.32
C ASP A 53 -8.03 -13.15 10.52
N ALA A 54 -8.07 -14.19 9.67
CA ALA A 54 -6.97 -14.49 8.75
C ALA A 54 -6.72 -13.35 7.76
N ILE A 55 -7.78 -12.80 7.15
CA ILE A 55 -7.66 -11.66 6.22
C ILE A 55 -7.16 -10.41 6.95
N LYS A 56 -7.67 -10.13 8.14
CA LYS A 56 -7.23 -8.99 8.96
C LYS A 56 -5.73 -9.05 9.27
N GLU A 57 -5.22 -10.19 9.71
CA GLU A 57 -3.79 -10.36 10.00
C GLU A 57 -2.93 -10.28 8.73
N LYS A 58 -3.42 -10.84 7.61
CA LYS A 58 -2.76 -10.72 6.31
C LYS A 58 -2.63 -9.25 5.88
N ILE A 59 -3.70 -8.46 5.99
CA ILE A 59 -3.69 -7.04 5.60
C ILE A 59 -2.81 -6.20 6.52
N LYS A 60 -2.82 -6.44 7.83
CA LYS A 60 -1.89 -5.79 8.74
C LYS A 60 -0.43 -6.06 8.36
N THR A 61 -0.10 -7.30 8.01
CA THR A 61 1.24 -7.68 7.55
C THR A 61 1.60 -6.94 6.27
N MET A 62 0.69 -6.91 5.30
CA MET A 62 0.85 -6.19 4.04
C MET A 62 1.08 -4.68 4.25
N ILE A 63 0.34 -4.06 5.18
CA ILE A 63 0.52 -2.65 5.55
C ILE A 63 1.91 -2.43 6.15
N ALA A 64 2.29 -3.25 7.14
CA ALA A 64 3.59 -3.15 7.81
C ALA A 64 4.77 -3.29 6.82
N GLU A 65 4.68 -4.21 5.86
CA GLU A 65 5.65 -4.35 4.78
C GLU A 65 5.75 -3.06 3.93
N SER A 66 4.60 -2.45 3.60
CA SER A 66 4.56 -1.22 2.81
C SER A 66 5.22 -0.07 3.55
N VAL A 67 4.92 0.09 4.84
CA VAL A 67 5.53 1.10 5.70
C VAL A 67 7.04 0.89 5.79
N ALA A 68 7.50 -0.37 5.97
CA ALA A 68 8.93 -0.68 6.02
C ALA A 68 9.66 -0.34 4.70
N VAL A 69 9.02 -0.58 3.55
CA VAL A 69 9.56 -0.20 2.24
C VAL A 69 9.63 1.31 2.09
N GLN A 70 8.56 2.04 2.43
CA GLN A 70 8.53 3.51 2.37
C GLN A 70 9.61 4.12 3.26
N LYS A 71 9.79 3.61 4.49
CA LYS A 71 10.85 4.07 5.42
C LYS A 71 12.25 3.90 4.82
N LYS A 72 12.53 2.72 4.24
CA LYS A 72 13.81 2.45 3.57
C LYS A 72 14.07 3.39 2.40
N LEU A 73 13.04 3.69 1.60
CA LEU A 73 13.14 4.63 0.50
C LEU A 73 13.42 6.06 0.99
N PHE A 74 12.70 6.53 2.01
CA PHE A 74 12.94 7.85 2.61
C PHE A 74 14.36 7.98 3.16
N ASP A 75 14.86 6.97 3.86
CA ASP A 75 16.24 6.95 4.36
C ASP A 75 17.27 6.97 3.22
N LEU A 76 16.99 6.28 2.12
CA LEU A 76 17.83 6.29 0.92
C LEU A 76 17.85 7.69 0.28
N TRP A 77 16.68 8.27 0.02
CA TRP A 77 16.54 9.59 -0.60
C TRP A 77 17.15 10.70 0.25
N LYS A 78 17.01 10.60 1.57
CA LYS A 78 17.68 11.49 2.52
C LYS A 78 19.20 11.40 2.44
N LYS A 79 19.76 10.20 2.26
CA LYS A 79 21.21 9.99 2.08
C LYS A 79 21.71 10.47 0.73
N GLU A 80 20.90 10.31 -0.31
CA GLU A 80 21.21 10.75 -1.67
C GLU A 80 21.01 12.26 -1.88
N GLY A 81 20.40 12.95 -0.90
CA GLY A 81 20.11 14.38 -0.99
C GLY A 81 19.02 14.72 -2.00
N ILE A 82 18.13 13.76 -2.29
CA ILE A 82 16.99 13.99 -3.17
C ILE A 82 16.00 14.90 -2.44
N THR A 83 15.67 16.05 -3.00
CA THR A 83 14.73 16.99 -2.39
C THR A 83 13.32 16.85 -2.94
N THR A 84 13.18 16.49 -4.22
CA THR A 84 11.88 16.23 -4.85
C THR A 84 12.03 15.36 -6.10
N PHE A 85 10.99 14.61 -6.44
CA PHE A 85 10.84 13.85 -7.68
C PHE A 85 10.06 14.62 -8.75
N GLY A 86 9.20 15.57 -8.36
CA GLY A 86 8.37 16.35 -9.27
C GLY A 86 7.24 15.53 -9.90
N ASP A 87 6.82 14.45 -9.21
CA ASP A 87 5.82 13.53 -9.70
C ASP A 87 4.40 14.11 -9.50
N ASN A 88 3.65 14.31 -10.59
CA ASN A 88 2.24 14.78 -10.56
C ASN A 88 1.24 13.65 -10.24
N ASN A 89 1.68 12.62 -9.53
CA ASN A 89 0.83 11.47 -9.21
C ASN A 89 -0.27 11.89 -8.22
N ASP A 90 -1.53 11.57 -8.51
CA ASP A 90 -2.62 11.74 -7.56
C ASP A 90 -2.60 10.60 -6.54
N ILE A 91 -2.40 10.94 -5.27
CA ILE A 91 -2.42 9.97 -4.16
C ILE A 91 -3.74 9.22 -4.06
N LYS A 92 -4.87 9.81 -4.46
CA LYS A 92 -6.17 9.13 -4.47
C LYS A 92 -6.18 7.99 -5.48
N THR A 93 -5.79 8.25 -6.71
CA THR A 93 -5.71 7.25 -7.77
C THR A 93 -4.75 6.12 -7.39
N LEU A 94 -3.57 6.45 -6.83
CA LEU A 94 -2.63 5.43 -6.36
C LEU A 94 -3.20 4.56 -5.23
N ARG A 95 -3.97 5.16 -4.31
CA ARG A 95 -4.66 4.43 -3.23
C ARG A 95 -5.74 3.49 -3.78
N GLU A 96 -6.52 3.94 -4.76
CA GLU A 96 -7.56 3.12 -5.42
C GLU A 96 -6.96 1.94 -6.20
N GLU A 97 -5.84 2.17 -6.91
CA GLU A 97 -5.10 1.09 -7.57
C GLU A 97 -4.55 0.08 -6.57
N LEU A 98 -3.99 0.56 -5.44
CA LEU A 98 -3.49 -0.30 -4.37
C LEU A 98 -4.60 -1.16 -3.77
N ASP A 99 -5.78 -0.57 -3.54
CA ASP A 99 -6.94 -1.28 -3.04
C ASP A 99 -7.38 -2.35 -4.05
N THR A 100 -7.51 -2.02 -5.34
CA THR A 100 -7.89 -2.97 -6.39
C THR A 100 -6.97 -4.19 -6.44
N ILE A 101 -5.65 -3.98 -6.33
CA ILE A 101 -4.67 -5.07 -6.27
C ILE A 101 -4.84 -5.88 -4.99
N THR A 102 -5.07 -5.22 -3.86
CA THR A 102 -5.26 -5.88 -2.56
C THR A 102 -6.52 -6.75 -2.57
N GLU A 103 -7.64 -6.26 -3.11
CA GLU A 103 -8.86 -7.04 -3.32
C GLU A 103 -8.60 -8.27 -4.21
N SER A 104 -7.88 -8.08 -5.31
CA SER A 104 -7.50 -9.19 -6.20
C SER A 104 -6.66 -10.23 -5.46
N LEU A 105 -5.72 -9.81 -4.61
CA LEU A 105 -4.89 -10.69 -3.77
C LEU A 105 -5.66 -11.35 -2.61
N ILE A 106 -6.84 -10.85 -2.25
CA ILE A 106 -7.74 -11.47 -1.28
C ILE A 106 -8.61 -12.52 -1.98
N ILE A 107 -9.12 -12.23 -3.17
CA ILE A 107 -10.06 -13.09 -3.91
C ILE A 107 -9.33 -14.24 -4.63
N ASP A 108 -8.12 -14.03 -5.14
CA ASP A 108 -7.33 -15.03 -5.91
C ASP A 108 -6.63 -16.06 -5.00
N HIS A 109 -7.19 -16.33 -3.81
CA HIS A 109 -6.61 -17.18 -2.76
C HIS A 109 -7.14 -18.61 -2.73
#